data_AF-A0A9E5YAH3-F1
#
_entry.id   AF-A0A9E5YAH3-F1
#
_cell.length_a   1.000
_cell.length_b   1.000
_cell.length_c   1.000
_cell.angle_alpha   90.00
_cell.angle_beta   90.00
_cell.angle_gamma   90.00
#
_symmetry.space_group_name_H-M   'P 1'
#
loop_
_entity.id
_entity.type
_entity.pdbx_description
1 polymer ?
#
loop_
_entity_poly.entity_id
_entity_poly.type
_entity_poly.pdbx_seq_one_letter_code
_entity_poly.pdbx_strand_id
1 'polypeptide(L)'
;MIGEIKKSSRFEKSAKMQLAFYLYRLKQRGINAKGELLVPKERKKIAVELTSSVEDELKRAFHQIREIINQGSLPEPVKNKYCTKCAYREFCWV
;
A
#
# COMPACT_ATOMS: atom_id res chain seq x y z
N MET A 1 0.16 18.51 6.94
CA MET A 1 0.34 17.16 7.51
C MET A 1 -0.87 16.33 7.09
N ILE A 2 -0.68 15.06 6.69
CA ILE A 2 -1.78 14.15 6.36
C ILE A 2 -1.90 13.10 7.45
N GLY A 3 -3.09 12.96 8.04
CA GLY A 3 -3.42 11.88 8.96
C GLY A 3 -4.30 10.82 8.28
N GLU A 4 -3.99 9.55 8.49
CA GLU A 4 -4.82 8.41 8.04
C GLU A 4 -5.21 7.56 9.25
N ILE A 5 -6.51 7.34 9.45
CA ILE A 5 -7.04 6.57 10.60
C ILE A 5 -7.31 5.13 10.17
N LYS A 6 -6.79 4.15 10.93
CA LYS A 6 -7.07 2.73 10.75
C LYS A 6 -7.65 2.10 12.02
N LYS A 7 -8.52 1.10 11.82
CA LYS A 7 -9.16 0.35 12.93
C LYS A 7 -8.18 -0.57 13.67
N SER A 8 -7.16 -1.09 12.97
CA SER A 8 -6.13 -1.98 13.54
C SER A 8 -4.79 -1.83 12.83
N SER A 9 -3.68 -2.14 13.50
CA SER A 9 -2.33 -2.15 12.94
C SER A 9 -1.98 -3.46 12.20
N ARG A 10 -2.91 -4.41 12.08
CA ARG A 10 -2.67 -5.72 11.44
C ARG A 10 -2.09 -5.61 10.02
N PHE A 11 -2.45 -4.56 9.28
CA PHE A 11 -1.99 -4.32 7.91
C PHE A 11 -1.14 -3.04 7.82
N GLU A 12 -0.27 -2.82 8.80
CA GLU A 12 0.55 -1.61 8.92
C GLU A 12 1.34 -1.31 7.64
N LYS A 13 2.01 -2.31 7.04
CA LYS A 13 2.79 -2.09 5.80
C LYS A 13 1.91 -1.54 4.67
N SER A 14 0.73 -2.13 4.45
CA SER A 14 -0.20 -1.65 3.43
C SER A 14 -0.68 -0.22 3.74
N ALA A 15 -0.97 0.09 5.00
CA ALA A 15 -1.39 1.43 5.40
C ALA A 15 -0.27 2.47 5.23
N LYS A 16 0.99 2.10 5.54
CA LYS A 16 2.18 2.93 5.29
C LYS A 16 2.35 3.22 3.82
N MET A 17 2.26 2.19 2.97
CA MET A 17 2.39 2.36 1.51
C MET A 17 1.26 3.22 0.92
N GLN A 18 0.03 3.07 1.41
CA GLN A 18 -1.10 3.92 1.02
C GLN A 18 -0.82 5.39 1.35
N LEU A 19 -0.38 5.68 2.58
CA LEU A 19 -0.09 7.05 2.99
C LEU A 19 1.14 7.61 2.25
N ALA A 20 2.17 6.79 2.05
CA ALA A 20 3.35 7.14 1.27
C ALA A 20 2.99 7.51 -0.19
N PHE A 21 2.03 6.80 -0.80
CA PHE A 21 1.52 7.16 -2.12
C PHE A 21 0.92 8.57 -2.15
N TYR A 22 0.13 8.94 -1.13
CA TYR A 22 -0.39 10.31 -1.03
C TYR A 22 0.71 11.35 -0.89
N LEU A 23 1.71 11.10 -0.03
CA LEU A 23 2.87 11.99 0.11
C LEU A 23 3.65 12.12 -1.19
N TYR A 24 3.82 11.02 -1.93
CA TYR A 24 4.46 11.01 -3.24
C TYR A 24 3.71 11.88 -4.25
N ARG A 25 2.38 11.76 -4.33
CA ARG A 25 1.55 12.59 -5.21
C ARG A 25 1.56 14.06 -4.84
N LEU A 26 1.68 14.40 -3.56
CA LEU A 26 1.86 15.77 -3.11
C LEU A 26 3.23 16.33 -3.50
N LYS A 27 4.31 15.56 -3.28
CA LYS A 27 5.67 15.93 -3.67
C LYS A 27 5.76 16.23 -5.17
N GLN A 28 5.11 15.42 -6.01
CA GLN A 28 5.04 15.67 -7.45
C GLN A 28 4.34 16.98 -7.85
N ARG A 29 3.53 17.56 -6.96
CA ARG A 29 2.89 18.88 -7.13
C ARG A 29 3.66 20.01 -6.42
N GLY A 30 4.88 19.74 -5.96
CA GLY A 30 5.71 20.71 -5.23
C GLY A 30 5.34 20.85 -3.75
N ILE A 31 4.45 20.01 -3.20
CA ILE A 31 4.01 20.09 -1.81
C ILE A 31 4.76 19.06 -0.96
N ASN A 32 5.61 19.55 -0.06
CA ASN A 32 6.28 18.71 0.93
C ASN A 32 5.38 18.54 2.17
N ALA A 33 4.99 17.31 2.46
CA ALA A 33 4.13 16.98 3.60
C ALA A 33 4.67 15.79 4.39
N LYS A 34 4.32 15.73 5.67
CA LYS A 34 4.52 14.56 6.55
C LYS A 34 3.22 13.80 6.74
N GLY A 35 3.32 12.48 6.90
CA GLY A 35 2.20 11.58 7.16
C GLY A 35 2.19 11.03 8.59
N GLU A 36 1.01 10.78 9.12
CA GLU A 36 0.81 10.06 10.38
C GLU A 36 -0.32 9.03 10.23
N LEU A 37 -0.05 7.78 10.61
CA LEU A 37 -1.05 6.75 10.75
C LEU A 37 -1.53 6.69 12.21
N LEU A 38 -2.85 6.79 12.38
CA LEU A 38 -3.51 6.74 13.67
C LEU A 38 -4.26 5.42 13.81
N VAL A 39 -3.99 4.68 14.88
CA VAL A 39 -4.74 3.47 15.25
C VAL A 39 -5.33 3.66 16.66
N PRO A 40 -6.48 4.36 16.78
CA PRO A 40 -7.00 4.80 18.07
C PRO A 40 -7.28 3.65 19.05
N LYS A 41 -7.81 2.53 18.54
CA LYS A 41 -8.10 1.33 19.35
C LYS A 41 -6.86 0.75 20.03
N GLU A 42 -5.70 0.93 19.41
CA GLU A 42 -4.42 0.44 19.92
C GLU A 42 -3.58 1.55 20.53
N ARG A 43 -4.10 2.79 20.58
CA ARG A 43 -3.39 4.00 21.01
C ARG A 43 -2.04 4.19 20.31
N LYS A 44 -1.93 3.75 19.04
CA LYS A 44 -0.71 3.88 18.24
C LYS A 44 -0.78 5.07 17.30
N LYS A 45 0.34 5.78 17.22
CA LYS A 45 0.62 6.77 16.18
C LYS A 45 1.92 6.37 15.50
N ILE A 46 1.92 6.33 14.17
CA ILE A 46 3.06 5.87 13.40
C ILE A 46 3.37 6.94 12.35
N ALA A 47 4.53 7.58 12.49
CA ALA A 47 5.00 8.54 11.50
C ALA A 47 5.29 7.83 10.16
N VAL A 48 4.90 8.49 9.07
CA VAL A 48 5.18 8.04 7.70
C VAL A 48 5.87 9.17 6.97
N GLU A 49 7.09 8.93 6.53
CA GLU A 49 7.90 9.87 5.78
C GLU A 49 8.24 9.29 4.41
N LEU A 50 8.22 10.14 3.40
CA LEU A 50 8.58 9.78 2.03
C LEU A 50 10.10 9.86 1.87
N THR A 51 10.81 8.87 2.42
CA THR A 51 12.25 8.71 2.21
C THR A 51 12.55 8.21 0.79
N SER A 52 13.81 8.30 0.35
CA SER A 52 14.24 7.74 -0.94
C SER A 52 13.90 6.26 -1.07
N SER A 53 14.17 5.47 -0.04
CA SER A 53 13.87 4.03 -0.01
C SER A 53 12.38 3.72 -0.17
N VAL A 54 11.51 4.49 0.51
CA VAL A 54 10.05 4.35 0.40
C VAL A 54 9.56 4.79 -0.98
N GLU A 55 10.12 5.86 -1.52
CA GLU A 55 9.82 6.32 -2.87
C GLU A 55 10.23 5.29 -3.93
N ASP A 56 11.37 4.64 -3.76
CA ASP A 56 11.82 3.57 -4.65
C ASP A 56 10.96 2.31 -4.51
N GLU A 57 10.49 1.98 -3.31
CA GLU A 57 9.51 0.89 -3.10
C GLU A 57 8.19 1.17 -3.83
N LEU A 58 7.69 2.41 -3.80
CA LEU A 58 6.53 2.84 -4.57
C LEU A 58 6.75 2.72 -6.08
N LYS A 59 7.88 3.22 -6.58
CA LYS A 59 8.22 3.15 -8.02
C LYS A 59 8.32 1.70 -8.50
N ARG A 60 8.96 0.82 -7.72
CA ARG A 60 9.00 -0.63 -7.98
C ARG A 60 7.60 -1.23 -8.03
N ALA A 61 6.75 -0.91 -7.06
CA ALA A 61 5.37 -1.39 -7.05
C ALA A 61 4.58 -0.92 -8.30
N PHE A 62 4.73 0.34 -8.72
CA PHE A 62 4.09 0.82 -9.96
C PHE A 62 4.60 0.10 -11.21
N HIS A 63 5.91 -0.16 -11.28
CA HIS A 63 6.51 -0.92 -12.37
C HIS A 63 5.91 -2.33 -12.45
N GLN A 64 5.91 -3.07 -11.33
CA GLN A 64 5.37 -4.42 -11.27
C GLN A 64 3.88 -4.49 -11.62
N ILE A 65 3.09 -3.51 -11.17
CA ILE A 65 1.67 -3.42 -11.54
C ILE A 65 1.53 -3.27 -13.06
N ARG A 66 2.34 -2.40 -13.68
CA ARG A 66 2.32 -2.22 -15.15
C ARG A 66 2.77 -3.47 -15.89
N GLU A 67 3.79 -4.17 -15.39
CA GLU A 67 4.21 -5.45 -15.97
C GLU A 67 3.07 -6.45 -15.96
N ILE A 68 2.38 -6.63 -14.83
CA ILE A 68 1.23 -7.55 -14.73
C ILE A 68 0.10 -7.15 -15.69
N ILE A 69 -0.21 -5.86 -15.81
CA ILE A 69 -1.26 -5.38 -16.72
C ILE A 69 -0.89 -5.63 -18.19
N ASN A 70 0.39 -5.51 -18.55
CA ASN A 70 0.87 -5.67 -19.91
C ASN A 70 1.22 -7.11 -20.28
N GLN A 71 1.13 -8.06 -19.34
CA GLN A 71 1.25 -9.48 -19.65
C GLN A 71 0.05 -9.93 -20.49
N GLY A 72 0.30 -10.73 -21.53
CA GLY A 72 -0.76 -11.30 -22.37
C GLY A 72 -1.66 -12.30 -21.64
N SER A 73 -1.27 -12.72 -20.44
CA SER A 73 -2.01 -13.62 -19.56
C SER A 73 -1.80 -13.25 -18.10
N LEU A 74 -2.81 -13.49 -17.26
CA LEU A 74 -2.70 -13.30 -15.82
C LEU A 74 -1.62 -14.22 -15.23
N PRO A 75 -0.84 -13.74 -14.23
CA PRO A 75 0.11 -14.60 -13.52
C PRO A 75 -0.62 -15.72 -12.79
N GLU A 76 0.03 -16.89 -12.67
CA GLU A 76 -0.54 -18.02 -11.96
C GLU A 76 -0.84 -17.68 -10.49
N PRO A 77 -2.05 -18.00 -9.99
CA PRO A 77 -2.40 -17.70 -8.62
C PRO A 77 -1.58 -18.57 -7.65
N VAL A 78 -1.06 -17.97 -6.58
CA VAL A 78 -0.34 -18.69 -5.52
C VAL A 78 -1.18 -18.67 -4.24
N LYS A 79 -1.52 -19.87 -3.71
CA LYS A 79 -2.27 -19.98 -2.45
C LYS A 79 -1.46 -19.38 -1.29
N ASN A 80 -2.12 -18.55 -0.50
CA ASN A 80 -1.55 -17.96 0.72
C ASN A 80 -2.64 -17.80 1.80
N LYS A 81 -2.22 -17.37 3.00
CA LYS A 81 -3.11 -17.20 4.16
C LYS A 81 -4.27 -16.20 3.97
N TYR A 82 -4.21 -15.33 2.96
CA TYR A 82 -5.27 -14.37 2.66
C TYR A 82 -6.34 -14.94 1.72
N CYS A 83 -6.04 -16.02 0.98
CA CYS A 83 -6.95 -16.60 -0.01
C CYS A 83 -8.30 -17.02 0.59
N THR A 84 -8.34 -17.49 1.85
CA THR A 84 -9.57 -17.96 2.51
C THR A 84 -10.64 -16.87 2.64
N LYS A 85 -10.24 -15.60 2.76
CA LYS A 85 -11.15 -14.43 2.86
C LYS A 85 -11.04 -13.49 1.67
N CYS A 86 -10.36 -13.90 0.60
CA CYS A 86 -10.12 -13.07 -0.56
C CYS A 86 -11.40 -12.95 -1.40
N ALA A 87 -11.80 -11.72 -1.72
CA ALA A 87 -12.94 -11.47 -2.60
C ALA A 87 -12.74 -12.04 -4.02
N TYR A 88 -11.48 -12.28 -4.42
CA TYR A 88 -11.15 -12.86 -5.73
C TYR A 88 -10.97 -14.38 -5.72
N ARG A 89 -11.28 -15.06 -4.60
CA ARG A 89 -11.02 -16.50 -4.44
C ARG A 89 -11.66 -17.32 -5.54
N GLU A 90 -12.91 -17.02 -5.91
CA GLU A 90 -13.63 -17.77 -6.94
C GLU A 90 -12.98 -17.57 -8.31
N PHE A 91 -12.55 -16.37 -8.68
CA PHE A 91 -11.84 -16.15 -9.95
C PHE A 91 -10.48 -16.86 -10.04
N CYS A 92 -9.79 -17.05 -8.91
CA CYS A 92 -8.47 -17.67 -8.88
C CYS A 92 -8.49 -19.21 -8.83
N TRP A 93 -9.58 -19.82 -8.35
CA TRP A 93 -9.63 -21.25 -8.02
C TRP A 93 -10.92 -21.94 -8.47
N VAL A 94 -11.51 -21.47 -9.58
CA VAL A 94 -12.55 -22.23 -10.31
C VAL A 94 -11.98 -23.58 -10.71
#